data_AF-A0A5B8XTF4-F1
#
_entry.id   AF-A0A5B8XTF4-F1
#
_cell.length_a   1.000
_cell.length_b   1.000
_cell.length_c   1.000
_cell.angle_alpha   90.00
_cell.angle_beta   90.00
_cell.angle_gamma   90.00
#
_symmetry.space_group_name_H-M   'P 1'
#
loop_
_entity.id
_entity.type
_entity.pdbx_description
1 polymer ?
#
loop_
_entity_poly.entity_id
_entity_poly.type
_entity_poly.pdbx_seq_one_letter_code
_entity_poly.pdbx_strand_id
1 'polypeptide(L)'
;MWTRPWKRRTWRPTRACDLVLAIVRFYEKPCIADLRDLPEVVLITNEEVLKIAQLAHLSFEADELEGLRNDLNSILEYVEALNEVDTEGVEATSHPVSTTMRLREDVAESRLTSNEVLSNAPAKAEGQFQVPKVVAS
;
A
#
# COMPACT_ATOMS: atom_id res chain seq x y z
N MET A 1 34.66 24.00 -26.47
CA MET A 1 33.57 24.88 -26.94
C MET A 1 32.23 24.24 -26.58
N TRP A 2 31.75 24.46 -25.36
CA TRP A 2 30.42 24.10 -24.84
C TRP A 2 30.04 25.16 -23.81
N THR A 3 29.46 26.27 -24.27
CA THR A 3 28.92 27.32 -23.40
C THR A 3 27.48 27.57 -23.82
N ARG A 4 26.53 27.08 -23.03
CA ARG A 4 25.18 27.67 -22.97
C ARG A 4 24.83 27.94 -21.50
N PRO A 5 24.64 29.21 -21.12
CA PRO A 5 24.39 29.61 -19.74
C PRO A 5 22.91 29.43 -19.41
N TRP A 6 22.62 28.71 -18.33
CA TRP A 6 21.28 28.58 -17.77
C TRP A 6 20.80 29.94 -17.24
N LYS A 7 19.88 30.60 -17.97
CA LYS A 7 19.14 31.77 -17.46
C LYS A 7 18.28 31.34 -16.28
N ARG A 8 18.57 31.90 -15.10
CA ARG A 8 17.72 31.85 -13.91
C ARG A 8 16.34 32.39 -14.25
N ARG A 9 15.35 31.50 -14.38
CA ARG A 9 13.94 31.86 -14.47
C ARG A 9 13.48 32.12 -13.03
N THR A 10 13.31 33.40 -12.68
CA THR A 10 12.83 33.83 -11.36
C THR A 10 11.43 33.26 -11.13
N TRP A 11 11.32 32.38 -10.15
CA TRP A 11 10.05 31.77 -9.74
C TRP A 11 9.18 32.84 -9.07
N ARG A 12 8.08 33.24 -9.72
CA ARG A 12 7.05 34.10 -9.12
C ARG A 12 6.06 33.21 -8.36
N PRO A 13 5.85 33.40 -7.04
CA PRO A 13 4.91 32.62 -6.26
C PRO A 13 3.53 33.24 -6.36
N THR A 14 2.61 32.69 -7.16
CA THR A 14 1.18 33.05 -7.00
C THR A 14 0.16 32.07 -7.59
N ARG A 15 0.55 30.84 -7.98
CA ARG A 15 -0.42 29.79 -8.38
C ARG A 15 -0.09 28.37 -7.88
N ALA A 16 1.01 28.21 -7.13
CA ALA A 16 1.42 26.91 -6.61
C ALA A 16 0.71 26.50 -5.32
N CYS A 17 0.22 27.46 -4.51
CA CYS A 17 -0.57 27.14 -3.31
C CYS A 17 -1.95 26.56 -3.66
N ASP A 18 -2.54 26.96 -4.80
CA ASP A 18 -3.81 26.40 -5.28
C ASP A 18 -3.67 24.91 -5.65
N LEU A 19 -2.49 24.48 -6.10
CA LEU A 19 -2.19 23.07 -6.40
C LEU A 19 -2.04 22.23 -5.12
N VAL A 20 -1.45 22.80 -4.05
CA VAL A 20 -1.35 22.11 -2.75
C VAL A 20 -2.74 21.95 -2.13
N LEU A 21 -3.58 23.00 -2.20
CA LEU A 21 -4.99 22.92 -1.77
C LEU A 21 -5.81 21.97 -2.65
N ALA A 22 -5.54 21.88 -3.96
CA ALA A 22 -6.20 20.93 -4.85
C ALA A 22 -5.79 19.46 -4.55
N ILE A 23 -4.54 19.22 -4.15
CA ILE A 23 -4.08 17.90 -3.70
C ILE A 23 -4.71 17.54 -2.35
N VAL A 24 -4.80 18.47 -1.40
CA VAL A 24 -5.49 18.24 -0.12
C VAL A 24 -6.97 17.92 -0.34
N ARG A 25 -7.66 18.64 -1.25
CA ARG A 25 -9.04 18.33 -1.65
C ARG A 25 -9.20 17.05 -2.45
N PHE A 26 -8.14 16.57 -3.11
CA PHE A 26 -8.13 15.26 -3.78
C PHE A 26 -8.06 14.12 -2.76
N TYR A 27 -7.41 14.34 -1.61
CA TYR A 27 -7.39 13.42 -0.47
C TYR A 27 -8.63 13.50 0.44
N GLU A 28 -9.40 14.59 0.35
CA GLU A 28 -10.75 14.69 0.97
C GLU A 28 -11.85 14.07 0.10
N LYS A 29 -11.52 13.57 -1.10
CA LYS A 29 -12.44 12.65 -1.77
C LYS A 29 -12.55 11.41 -0.89
N PRO A 30 -13.76 10.97 -0.51
CA PRO A 30 -13.94 9.71 0.19
C PRO A 30 -13.51 8.60 -0.78
N CYS A 31 -12.22 8.26 -0.77
CA CYS A 31 -11.63 7.16 -1.53
C CYS A 31 -12.04 5.80 -0.97
N ILE A 32 -12.68 5.81 0.20
CA ILE A 32 -13.55 4.76 0.70
C ILE A 32 -14.96 5.31 0.56
N ALA A 33 -15.67 4.87 -0.48
CA ALA A 33 -17.11 4.69 -0.32
C ALA A 33 -17.28 3.81 0.93
N ASP A 34 -18.18 4.22 1.81
CA ASP A 34 -18.45 3.63 3.12
C ASP A 34 -18.24 2.10 3.12
N LEU A 35 -17.30 1.59 3.91
CA LEU A 35 -17.08 0.13 4.11
C LEU A 35 -18.29 -0.57 4.75
N ARG A 36 -19.36 0.19 5.02
CA ARG A 36 -20.66 -0.24 5.55
C ARG A 36 -21.62 -0.74 4.46
N ASP A 37 -21.27 -0.57 3.17
CA ASP A 37 -22.07 -1.11 2.05
C ASP A 37 -21.62 -2.52 1.63
N LEU A 38 -20.78 -3.20 2.43
CA LEU A 38 -20.52 -4.62 2.22
C LEU A 38 -21.78 -5.41 2.60
N PRO A 39 -22.27 -6.30 1.71
CA PRO A 39 -23.47 -7.08 2.03
C PRO A 39 -23.24 -7.86 3.32
N GLU A 40 -24.28 -7.89 4.15
CA GLU A 40 -24.37 -8.59 5.42
C GLU A 40 -23.91 -10.06 5.21
N VAL A 41 -22.65 -10.32 5.56
CA VAL A 41 -21.93 -11.59 5.58
C VAL A 41 -21.85 -12.35 4.25
N VAL A 42 -20.66 -12.28 3.64
CA VAL A 42 -20.30 -13.00 2.42
C VAL A 42 -19.77 -14.38 2.79
N LEU A 43 -20.57 -15.43 2.56
CA LEU A 43 -20.03 -16.77 2.37
C LEU A 43 -19.05 -16.72 1.19
N ILE A 44 -17.76 -16.82 1.48
CA ILE A 44 -16.71 -16.70 0.46
C ILE A 44 -16.79 -17.91 -0.47
N THR A 45 -16.76 -17.66 -1.76
CA THR A 45 -16.70 -18.66 -2.83
C THR A 45 -15.25 -19.05 -3.15
N ASN A 46 -15.04 -20.22 -3.77
CA ASN A 46 -13.69 -20.64 -4.19
C ASN A 46 -13.03 -19.65 -5.17
N GLU A 47 -13.83 -18.95 -6.00
CA GLU A 47 -13.34 -17.92 -6.91
C GLU A 47 -12.80 -16.70 -6.16
N GLU A 48 -13.45 -16.32 -5.06
CA GLU A 48 -12.99 -15.23 -4.20
C GLU A 48 -11.73 -15.61 -3.44
N VAL A 49 -11.62 -16.85 -2.96
CA VAL A 49 -10.36 -17.35 -2.35
C VAL A 49 -9.21 -17.27 -3.36
N LEU A 50 -9.42 -17.69 -4.60
CA LEU A 50 -8.42 -17.57 -5.67
C LEU A 50 -8.06 -16.11 -5.97
N LYS A 51 -9.05 -15.21 -5.97
CA LYS A 51 -8.82 -13.78 -6.16
C LYS A 51 -7.98 -13.18 -5.03
N ILE A 52 -8.27 -13.54 -3.77
CA ILE A 52 -7.51 -13.11 -2.60
C ILE A 52 -6.09 -13.68 -2.67
N ALA A 53 -5.93 -14.95 -3.06
CA ALA A 53 -4.63 -15.58 -3.24
C ALA A 53 -3.78 -14.83 -4.29
N GLN A 54 -4.37 -14.46 -5.42
CA GLN A 54 -3.71 -13.66 -6.44
C GLN A 54 -3.25 -12.29 -5.93
N LEU A 55 -4.09 -11.60 -5.14
CA LEU A 55 -3.74 -10.32 -4.52
C LEU A 55 -2.61 -10.45 -3.49
N ALA A 56 -2.56 -11.58 -2.79
CA ALA A 56 -1.50 -11.91 -1.83
C ALA A 56 -0.25 -12.54 -2.48
N HIS A 57 -0.24 -12.73 -3.81
CA HIS A 57 0.80 -13.45 -4.54
C HIS A 57 1.05 -14.88 -4.01
N LEU A 58 -0.01 -15.58 -3.61
CA LEU A 58 0.00 -16.97 -3.17
C LEU A 58 -0.58 -17.89 -4.26
N SER A 59 -0.04 -19.10 -4.34
CA SER A 59 -0.50 -20.17 -5.23
C SER A 59 -0.91 -21.39 -4.41
N PHE A 60 -2.08 -21.95 -4.71
CA PHE A 60 -2.65 -23.11 -4.02
C PHE A 60 -3.01 -24.19 -5.03
N GLU A 61 -2.94 -25.45 -4.60
CA GLU A 61 -3.46 -26.57 -5.37
C GLU A 61 -4.98 -26.69 -5.18
N ALA A 62 -5.67 -27.32 -6.14
CA ALA A 62 -7.14 -27.33 -6.17
C ALA A 62 -7.79 -28.08 -4.99
N ASP A 63 -7.08 -29.02 -4.40
CA ASP A 63 -7.47 -29.81 -3.23
C ASP A 63 -7.41 -29.03 -1.92
N GLU A 64 -6.56 -28.00 -1.83
CA GLU A 64 -6.42 -27.16 -0.65
C GLU A 64 -7.49 -26.05 -0.55
N LEU A 65 -8.11 -25.71 -1.69
CA LEU A 65 -9.05 -24.58 -1.80
C LEU A 65 -10.29 -24.74 -0.92
N GLU A 66 -10.87 -25.94 -0.84
CA GLU A 66 -12.07 -26.15 -0.02
C GLU A 66 -11.78 -25.99 1.48
N GLY A 67 -10.62 -26.46 1.93
CA GLY A 67 -10.18 -26.28 3.32
C GLY A 67 -10.01 -24.80 3.65
N LEU A 68 -9.25 -24.09 2.81
CA LEU A 68 -9.01 -22.65 2.98
C LEU A 68 -10.31 -21.84 2.97
N ARG A 69 -11.26 -22.18 2.10
CA ARG A 69 -12.57 -21.53 2.08
C ARG A 69 -13.29 -21.69 3.42
N ASN A 70 -13.32 -22.90 3.96
CA ASN A 70 -14.01 -23.18 5.23
C ASN A 70 -13.33 -22.45 6.40
N ASP A 71 -12.00 -22.43 6.44
CA ASP A 71 -11.24 -21.73 7.46
C ASP A 71 -11.48 -20.21 7.40
N LEU A 72 -11.45 -19.62 6.20
CA LEU A 72 -11.69 -18.20 6.01
C LEU A 72 -13.13 -17.81 6.41
N ASN A 73 -14.13 -18.62 6.04
CA ASN A 73 -15.51 -18.37 6.46
C ASN A 73 -15.65 -18.43 8.00
N SER A 74 -15.01 -19.40 8.65
CA SER A 74 -15.04 -19.52 10.12
C SER A 74 -14.41 -18.29 10.81
N ILE A 75 -13.34 -17.72 10.22
CA ILE A 75 -12.69 -16.51 10.73
C ILE A 75 -13.61 -15.29 10.54
N LEU A 76 -14.26 -15.16 9.39
CA LEU A 76 -15.19 -14.05 9.14
C LEU A 76 -16.42 -14.10 10.06
N GLU A 77 -16.99 -15.28 10.26
CA GLU A 77 -18.08 -15.52 11.22
C GLU A 77 -17.67 -15.10 12.64
N TYR A 78 -16.42 -15.35 13.04
CA TYR A 78 -15.92 -14.89 14.34
C TYR A 78 -15.79 -13.36 14.42
N VAL A 79 -15.35 -12.70 13.33
CA VAL A 79 -15.20 -11.24 13.27
C VAL A 79 -16.56 -10.54 13.31
N GLU A 80 -17.64 -11.17 12.86
CA GLU A 80 -19.00 -10.61 12.94
C GLU A 80 -19.46 -10.30 14.37
N ALA A 81 -18.94 -11.00 15.37
CA ALA A 81 -19.22 -10.70 16.77
C ALA A 81 -18.83 -9.25 17.14
N LEU A 82 -17.94 -8.60 16.38
CA LEU A 82 -17.58 -7.20 16.58
C LEU A 82 -18.69 -6.23 16.14
N ASN A 83 -19.61 -6.64 15.26
CA ASN A 83 -20.73 -5.80 14.81
C ASN A 83 -21.82 -5.59 15.89
N GLU A 84 -21.82 -6.42 16.94
CA GLU A 84 -22.74 -6.26 18.08
C GLU A 84 -22.43 -5.02 18.94
N VAL A 85 -21.22 -4.46 18.79
CA VAL A 85 -20.75 -3.31 19.56
C VAL A 85 -21.06 -2.02 18.79
N ASP A 86 -21.85 -1.14 19.40
CA ASP A 86 -22.13 0.18 18.84
C ASP A 86 -20.87 1.08 18.88
N THR A 87 -20.45 1.53 17.70
CA THR A 87 -19.33 2.45 17.51
C THR A 87 -19.78 3.81 16.96
N GLU A 88 -21.08 4.14 17.01
CA GLU A 88 -21.58 5.44 16.54
C GLU A 88 -20.94 6.59 17.34
N GLY A 89 -20.32 7.54 16.61
CA GLY A 89 -19.62 8.68 17.21
C GLY A 89 -18.25 8.38 17.83
N VAL A 90 -17.74 7.15 17.69
CA VAL A 90 -16.37 6.80 18.12
C VAL A 90 -15.38 7.01 16.96
N GLU A 91 -14.38 7.86 17.18
CA GLU A 91 -13.30 8.08 16.21
C GLU A 91 -12.40 6.84 16.07
N ALA A 92 -12.06 6.49 14.83
CA ALA A 92 -11.21 5.34 14.54
C ALA A 92 -9.79 5.54 15.10
N THR A 93 -9.32 4.60 15.92
CA THR A 93 -7.98 4.65 16.49
C THR A 93 -6.96 4.06 15.51
N SER A 94 -6.10 4.89 14.93
CA SER A 94 -5.05 4.44 13.99
C SER A 94 -3.75 4.01 14.66
N HIS A 95 -3.36 4.72 15.72
CA HIS A 95 -2.15 4.45 16.50
C HIS A 95 -2.50 4.49 17.98
N PRO A 96 -2.01 3.54 18.80
CA PRO A 96 -2.31 3.51 20.23
C PRO A 96 -1.63 4.66 21.00
N VAL A 97 -0.61 5.29 20.41
CA VAL A 97 0.14 6.41 21.01
C VAL A 97 -0.01 7.64 20.13
N SER A 98 -0.28 8.78 20.75
CA SER A 98 -0.31 10.07 20.07
C SER A 98 1.07 10.36 19.44
N THR A 99 1.10 10.37 18.11
CA THR A 99 2.32 10.65 17.35
C THR A 99 2.13 11.91 16.54
N THR A 100 3.06 12.85 16.68
CA THR A 100 3.18 13.99 15.78
C THR A 100 4.01 13.60 14.55
N MET A 101 3.69 14.16 13.39
CA MET A 101 4.49 13.97 12.17
C MET A 101 5.93 14.47 12.38
N ARG A 102 6.86 13.54 12.62
CA ARG A 102 8.29 13.88 12.74
C ARG A 102 8.92 13.96 11.36
N LEU A 103 9.41 15.13 11.02
CA LEU A 103 10.17 15.35 9.79
C LEU A 103 11.62 14.91 9.99
N ARG A 104 12.17 14.25 8.97
CA ARG A 104 13.61 14.01 8.86
C ARG A 104 14.26 15.22 8.18
N GLU A 105 15.42 15.65 8.66
CA GLU A 105 16.22 16.66 7.99
C GLU A 105 16.67 16.18 6.61
N ASP A 106 16.67 17.08 5.61
CA ASP A 106 17.10 16.76 4.25
C ASP A 106 18.62 16.82 4.11
N VAL A 107 19.31 15.92 4.81
CA VAL A 107 20.75 15.73 4.74
C VAL A 107 21.04 14.41 4.02
N ALA A 108 21.97 14.44 3.06
CA ALA A 108 22.39 13.26 2.32
C ALA A 108 23.34 12.41 3.18
N GLU A 109 23.07 11.10 3.26
CA GLU A 109 23.88 10.14 4.01
C GLU A 109 24.25 8.95 3.12
N SER A 110 25.53 8.58 3.06
CA SER A 110 25.97 7.34 2.43
C SER A 110 25.91 6.20 3.43
N ARG A 111 24.91 5.31 3.32
CA ARG A 111 24.64 4.29 4.34
C ARG A 111 25.25 2.93 4.03
N LEU A 112 25.08 2.42 2.81
CA LEU A 112 25.48 1.08 2.43
C LEU A 112 26.24 1.09 1.11
N THR A 113 27.24 0.23 1.02
CA THR A 113 27.93 -0.09 -0.24
C THR A 113 27.09 -1.06 -1.08
N SER A 114 27.31 -1.08 -2.40
CA SER A 114 26.60 -2.00 -3.31
C SER A 114 26.76 -3.47 -2.88
N ASN A 115 27.95 -3.85 -2.38
CA ASN A 115 28.21 -5.21 -1.90
C ASN A 115 27.37 -5.58 -0.68
N GLU A 116 27.17 -4.64 0.26
CA GLU A 116 26.35 -4.87 1.46
C GLU A 116 24.87 -5.02 1.10
N VAL A 117 24.37 -4.20 0.16
CA VAL A 117 22.98 -4.28 -0.33
C VAL A 117 22.70 -5.62 -1.02
N LEU A 118 23.65 -6.15 -1.79
CA LEU A 118 23.50 -7.39 -2.55
C LEU A 118 23.93 -8.66 -1.79
N SER A 119 24.24 -8.54 -0.50
CA SER A 119 24.71 -9.65 0.33
C SER A 119 23.67 -10.78 0.44
N ASN A 120 22.39 -10.42 0.60
CA ASN A 120 21.27 -11.34 0.73
C ASN A 120 20.50 -11.58 -0.57
N ALA A 121 20.96 -11.02 -1.70
CA ALA A 121 20.28 -11.16 -2.98
C ALA A 121 20.37 -12.62 -3.48
N PRO A 122 19.24 -13.31 -3.76
CA PRO A 122 19.27 -14.68 -4.26
C PRO A 122 19.96 -14.82 -5.62
N ALA A 123 19.79 -13.83 -6.50
CA ALA A 123 20.46 -13.73 -7.79
C ALA A 123 20.94 -12.29 -8.02
N LYS A 124 22.18 -12.15 -8.47
CA LYS A 124 22.82 -10.85 -8.73
C LYS A 124 23.70 -10.94 -9.97
N ALA A 125 23.66 -9.88 -10.78
CA ALA A 125 24.50 -9.74 -11.98
C ALA A 125 24.93 -8.27 -12.09
N GLU A 126 26.20 -8.03 -12.42
CA GLU A 126 26.73 -6.68 -12.70
C GLU A 126 26.42 -5.62 -11.62
N GLY A 127 26.35 -6.01 -10.35
CA GLY A 127 26.01 -5.10 -9.24
C GLY A 127 24.53 -4.74 -9.14
N GLN A 128 23.64 -5.58 -9.67
CA GLN A 128 22.19 -5.40 -9.66
C GLN A 128 21.47 -6.66 -9.20
N PHE A 129 20.21 -6.50 -8.75
CA PHE A 129 19.30 -7.63 -8.51
C PHE A 129 18.85 -8.22 -9.85
N GLN A 130 19.04 -9.51 -10.03
CA GLN A 130 18.58 -10.20 -11.23
C GLN A 130 17.18 -10.75 -11.00
N VAL A 131 16.22 -10.28 -11.79
CA VAL A 131 14.82 -10.75 -11.75
C VAL A 131 14.37 -11.18 -13.16
N PRO A 132 13.40 -12.11 -13.27
CA PRO A 132 12.77 -12.41 -14.55
C PRO A 132 12.20 -11.15 -15.18
N LYS A 133 12.33 -11.04 -16.51
CA LYS A 133 11.75 -9.91 -17.24
C LYS A 133 10.23 -9.96 -17.13
N VAL A 134 9.64 -8.87 -16.65
CA VAL A 134 8.19 -8.69 -16.65
C VAL A 134 7.74 -8.53 -18.10
N VAL A 135 7.16 -9.59 -18.65
CA VAL A 135 6.35 -9.54 -19.87
C VAL A 135 4.90 -9.60 -19.43
N ALA A 136 4.05 -8.71 -19.95
CA ALA A 136 2.63 -8.74 -19.63
C ALA A 136 2.05 -10.09 -20.08
N SER A 137 1.59 -10.87 -19.12
CA SER A 137 0.86 -12.13 -19.30
C SER A 137 -0.63 -11.86 -19.48
#